data_AF-A0A1V6NAC5-F1
#
_entry.id   AF-A0A1V6NAC5-F1
#
_cell.length_a   1.000
_cell.length_b   1.000
_cell.length_c   1.000
_cell.angle_alpha   90.00
_cell.angle_beta   90.00
_cell.angle_gamma   90.00
#
_symmetry.space_group_name_H-M   'P 1'
#
loop_
_entity.id
_entity.type
_entity.pdbx_description
1 polymer ?
#
loop_
_entity_poly.entity_id
_entity_poly.type
_entity_poly.pdbx_seq_one_letter_code
_entity_poly.pdbx_strand_id
1 'polypeptide(L)'
;MDKYHRPPLRSVDTSTTPSGVGTVNIMCNVRGRRKWLVLDNVLYVPSAHANLISVLQLLKQGAKVEFSSRSASIRNKSNGKKLYTASQYHGVYALDLWTTLTFPSPHVSPKMALWHNRLAHLSDANLQRLKKHAHGIRDMEPRLPCNPCLQGRMIEKAPQPRGEYAMELLHIDIAGPFDEGFDGSRYWLTVVDGFTGWIEIIPIPRRQEFVVESLRFFLDHNKRPERKCRRIRLDRIPKQVGGEMKFTLFSRAIHAEVTGVDQHQQNGVAERAHTTIYDRVGPTLAHTRLPRKFWPEIARTAAFLSNRSPTSKLNMTPYQAWYGDKPDLSRLSVIGSKGEYLIPPKQRKKLTEPKTRP
;
A
#
# COMPACT_ATOMS: atom_id res chain seq x y z
N MET A 1 36.19 23.43 -5.67
CA MET A 1 36.56 22.02 -5.85
C MET A 1 36.88 21.88 -7.30
N ASP A 2 38.11 21.50 -7.61
CA ASP A 2 38.61 21.48 -8.98
C ASP A 2 38.46 20.08 -9.58
N LYS A 3 38.31 19.98 -10.90
CA LYS A 3 38.22 18.67 -11.57
C LYS A 3 39.55 17.93 -11.44
N TYR A 4 39.47 16.64 -11.12
CA TYR A 4 40.65 15.77 -11.02
C TYR A 4 41.02 15.22 -12.40
N HIS A 5 42.26 15.44 -12.83
CA HIS A 5 42.77 15.03 -14.15
C HIS A 5 43.95 14.04 -14.09
N ARG A 6 44.19 13.42 -12.94
CA ARG A 6 45.33 12.51 -12.71
C ARG A 6 44.89 11.03 -12.77
N PRO A 7 45.83 10.05 -12.71
CA PRO A 7 45.49 8.63 -12.77
C PRO A 7 44.51 8.18 -11.67
N PRO A 8 43.69 7.14 -11.92
CA PRO A 8 42.77 6.59 -10.94
C PRO A 8 43.51 5.96 -9.75
N LEU A 9 42.84 5.95 -8.59
CA LEU A 9 43.31 5.23 -7.42
C LEU A 9 43.16 3.73 -7.66
N ARG A 10 44.23 2.96 -7.47
CA ARG A 10 44.22 1.51 -7.60
C ARG A 10 44.06 0.86 -6.22
N SER A 11 43.07 -0.01 -6.10
CA SER A 11 42.91 -0.99 -5.02
C SER A 11 43.42 -2.35 -5.51
N VAL A 12 43.40 -3.36 -4.64
CA VAL A 12 43.82 -4.74 -4.97
C VAL A 12 43.03 -5.31 -6.15
N ASP A 13 41.72 -5.06 -6.20
CA ASP A 13 40.82 -5.69 -7.19
C ASP A 13 40.13 -4.69 -8.14
N THR A 14 40.24 -3.39 -7.87
CA THR A 14 39.48 -2.36 -8.59
C THR A 14 40.28 -1.07 -8.76
N SER A 15 39.87 -0.22 -9.71
CA SER A 15 40.36 1.16 -9.80
C SER A 15 39.19 2.12 -9.71
N THR A 16 39.42 3.27 -9.08
CA THR A 16 38.39 4.32 -8.93
C THR A 16 38.99 5.68 -9.24
N THR A 17 38.35 6.40 -10.16
CA THR A 17 38.77 7.76 -10.53
C THR A 17 38.11 8.79 -9.59
N PRO A 18 38.88 9.60 -8.86
CA PRO A 18 38.34 10.73 -8.11
C PRO A 18 37.56 11.69 -9.02
N SER A 19 36.46 12.23 -8.50
CA SER A 19 35.61 13.21 -9.19
C SER A 19 36.12 14.65 -9.04
N GLY A 20 36.96 14.93 -8.03
CA GLY A 20 37.52 16.26 -7.81
C GLY A 20 38.61 16.32 -6.74
N VAL A 21 39.19 17.49 -6.55
CA VAL A 21 40.18 17.80 -5.51
C VAL A 21 39.81 19.09 -4.79
N GLY A 22 40.08 19.16 -3.49
CA GLY A 22 39.91 20.39 -2.72
C GLY A 22 40.53 20.33 -1.32
N THR A 23 40.19 21.31 -0.50
CA THR A 23 40.59 21.41 0.91
C THR A 23 39.43 21.02 1.81
N VAL A 24 39.69 20.24 2.86
CA VAL A 24 38.70 19.80 3.86
C VAL A 24 39.12 20.26 5.25
N ASN A 25 38.18 20.87 5.97
CA ASN A 25 38.34 21.27 7.36
C ASN A 25 37.63 20.28 8.28
N ILE A 26 38.38 19.60 9.15
CA ILE A 26 37.87 18.56 10.04
C ILE A 26 37.99 19.02 11.50
N MET A 27 36.87 19.09 12.21
CA MET A 27 36.86 19.46 13.63
C MET A 27 37.24 18.26 14.51
N CYS A 28 38.43 18.30 15.11
CA CYS A 28 38.95 17.23 15.94
C CYS A 28 38.77 17.50 17.45
N ASN A 29 38.65 16.44 18.23
CA ASN A 29 38.72 16.47 19.69
C ASN A 29 40.13 16.11 20.15
N VAL A 30 40.85 17.09 20.70
CA VAL A 30 42.18 16.85 21.27
C VAL A 30 42.12 17.12 22.76
N ARG A 31 41.97 16.06 23.56
CA ARG A 31 41.89 16.13 25.03
C ARG A 31 40.77 17.07 25.53
N GLY A 32 39.59 16.99 24.94
CA GLY A 32 38.43 17.81 25.31
C GLY A 32 38.45 19.24 24.73
N ARG A 33 39.39 19.54 23.82
CA ARG A 33 39.45 20.84 23.12
C ARG A 33 39.16 20.69 21.63
N ARG A 34 38.38 21.62 21.10
CA ARG A 34 38.11 21.77 19.66
C ARG A 34 39.38 22.23 18.94
N LYS A 35 39.77 21.50 17.89
CA LYS A 35 40.89 21.89 17.04
C LYS A 35 40.62 21.52 15.58
N TRP A 36 40.75 22.48 14.68
CA TRP A 36 40.61 22.24 13.25
C TRP A 36 41.86 21.56 12.67
N LEU A 37 41.64 20.46 11.96
CA LEU A 37 42.60 19.86 11.04
C LEU A 37 42.23 20.27 9.62
N VAL A 38 43.11 21.01 8.96
CA VAL A 38 42.97 21.39 7.56
C VAL A 38 43.77 20.41 6.72
N LEU A 39 43.12 19.77 5.75
CA LEU A 39 43.77 18.87 4.79
C LEU A 39 43.61 19.47 3.40
N ASP A 40 44.72 19.79 2.76
CA ASP A 40 44.77 20.27 1.39
C ASP A 40 44.98 19.11 0.40
N ASN A 41 44.60 19.32 -0.86
CA ASN A 41 44.73 18.34 -1.94
C ASN A 41 44.00 17.01 -1.66
N VAL A 42 42.82 17.08 -1.04
CA VAL A 42 41.98 15.92 -0.73
C VAL A 42 41.20 15.50 -1.97
N LEU A 43 41.27 14.22 -2.31
CA LEU A 43 40.53 13.61 -3.42
C LEU A 43 39.07 13.35 -3.04
N TYR A 44 38.14 13.79 -3.88
CA TYR A 44 36.71 13.51 -3.72
C TYR A 44 36.32 12.29 -4.54
N VAL A 45 35.87 11.24 -3.85
CA VAL A 45 35.52 9.95 -4.47
C VAL A 45 34.12 9.53 -3.97
N PRO A 46 33.03 9.87 -4.70
CA PRO A 46 31.66 9.59 -4.25
C PRO A 46 31.35 8.11 -4.02
N SER A 47 32.04 7.21 -4.74
CA SER A 47 31.88 5.76 -4.63
C SER A 47 32.66 5.14 -3.46
N ALA A 48 33.48 5.92 -2.74
CA ALA A 48 34.23 5.42 -1.61
C ALA A 48 33.31 5.25 -0.38
N HIS A 49 33.35 4.08 0.23
CA HIS A 49 32.54 3.75 1.41
C HIS A 49 33.10 4.33 2.72
N ALA A 50 34.34 4.84 2.70
CA ALA A 50 35.00 5.43 3.86
C ALA A 50 35.99 6.54 3.44
N ASN A 51 36.17 7.50 4.34
CA ASN A 51 37.18 8.55 4.21
C ASN A 51 38.53 8.04 4.73
N LEU A 52 39.58 8.18 3.93
CA LEU A 52 40.94 7.73 4.29
C LEU A 52 41.87 8.93 4.41
N ILE A 53 42.73 8.91 5.43
CA ILE A 53 43.82 9.88 5.58
C ILE A 53 45.13 9.16 5.29
N SER A 54 45.88 9.66 4.31
CA SER A 54 47.18 9.08 3.96
C SER A 54 48.23 9.38 5.04
N VAL A 55 48.66 8.34 5.76
CA VAL A 55 49.75 8.43 6.73
C VAL A 55 51.02 8.96 6.06
N LEU A 56 51.33 8.48 4.85
CA LEU A 56 52.51 8.94 4.11
C LEU A 56 52.48 10.45 3.83
N GLN A 57 51.31 11.01 3.50
CA GLN A 57 51.20 12.46 3.28
C GLN A 57 51.37 13.25 4.58
N LEU A 58 50.84 12.75 5.70
CA LEU A 58 51.09 13.37 7.01
C LEU A 58 52.58 13.39 7.36
N LEU A 59 53.29 12.28 7.08
CA LEU A 59 54.74 12.20 7.31
C LEU A 59 55.52 13.19 6.44
N LYS A 60 55.14 13.35 5.17
CA LYS A 60 55.74 14.33 4.24
C LYS A 60 55.53 15.77 4.69
N GLN A 61 54.41 16.06 5.35
CA GLN A 61 54.09 17.38 5.91
C GLN A 61 54.68 17.62 7.31
N GLY A 62 55.69 16.84 7.72
CA GLY A 62 56.40 17.06 8.99
C GLY A 62 55.66 16.55 10.22
N ALA A 63 54.64 15.70 10.06
CA ALA A 63 54.03 14.98 11.17
C ALA A 63 54.81 13.68 11.49
N LYS A 64 54.69 13.20 12.73
CA LYS A 64 55.10 11.86 13.17
C LYS A 64 53.85 11.12 13.62
N VAL A 65 53.61 9.93 13.07
CA VAL A 65 52.47 9.09 13.44
C VAL A 65 52.97 7.88 14.23
N GLU A 66 52.50 7.72 15.46
CA GLU A 66 52.85 6.60 16.34
C GLU A 66 51.60 5.76 16.61
N PHE A 67 51.66 4.47 16.31
CA PHE A 67 50.56 3.53 16.52
C PHE A 67 50.82 2.69 17.77
N SER A 68 49.76 2.44 18.54
CA SER A 68 49.69 1.48 19.63
C SER A 68 48.46 0.59 19.44
N SER A 69 48.39 -0.54 20.12
CA SER A 69 47.28 -1.50 19.99
C SER A 69 45.88 -0.90 20.22
N ARG A 70 45.78 0.23 20.92
CA ARG A 70 44.50 0.89 21.26
C ARG A 70 44.31 2.26 20.62
N SER A 71 45.36 2.89 20.08
CA SER A 71 45.29 4.28 19.60
C SER A 71 46.42 4.62 18.64
N ALA A 72 46.23 5.66 17.83
CA ALA A 72 47.31 6.32 17.13
C ALA A 72 47.45 7.78 17.60
N SER A 73 48.66 8.30 17.56
CA SER A 73 48.93 9.71 17.85
C SER A 73 49.67 10.38 16.70
N ILE A 74 49.17 11.55 16.31
CA ILE A 74 49.79 12.39 15.30
C ILE A 74 50.48 13.53 16.05
N ARG A 75 51.79 13.64 15.93
CA ARG A 75 52.63 14.65 16.58
C ARG A 75 53.34 15.50 15.54
N ASN A 76 53.73 16.71 15.91
CA ASN A 76 54.65 17.49 15.10
C ASN A 76 56.07 16.90 15.29
N LYS A 77 56.77 16.62 14.18
CA LYS A 77 58.09 16.00 14.21
C LYS A 77 59.16 16.89 14.84
N SER A 78 59.07 18.22 14.72
CA SER A 78 60.12 19.14 15.17
C SER A 78 60.09 19.43 16.68
N ASN A 79 58.91 19.52 17.28
CA ASN A 79 58.74 19.88 18.70
C ASN A 79 58.07 18.79 19.55
N GLY A 80 57.77 17.62 18.96
CA GLY A 80 57.15 16.49 19.66
C GLY A 80 55.70 16.73 20.15
N LYS A 81 55.13 17.91 19.88
CA LYS A 81 53.80 18.29 20.38
C LYS A 81 52.74 17.39 19.76
N LYS A 82 51.91 16.79 20.62
CA LYS A 82 50.75 16.00 20.19
C LYS A 82 49.75 16.92 19.49
N LEU A 83 49.50 16.66 18.21
CA LEU A 83 48.63 17.48 17.39
C LEU A 83 47.20 16.96 17.40
N TYR A 84 47.04 15.63 17.20
CA TYR A 84 45.75 14.94 17.10
C TYR A 84 45.88 13.50 17.62
N THR A 85 44.74 12.87 17.91
CA THR A 85 44.64 11.47 18.35
C THR A 85 43.65 10.71 17.47
N ALA A 86 43.87 9.41 17.37
CA ALA A 86 42.94 8.48 16.76
C ALA A 86 42.78 7.28 17.70
N SER A 87 41.56 6.79 17.82
CA SER A 87 41.22 5.63 18.63
C SER A 87 41.04 4.40 17.74
N GLN A 88 41.42 3.21 18.24
CA GLN A 88 41.13 1.98 17.52
C GLN A 88 39.63 1.71 17.54
N TYR A 89 39.06 1.42 16.37
CA TYR A 89 37.65 1.17 16.15
C TYR A 89 37.50 0.09 15.08
N HIS A 90 36.99 -1.10 15.43
CA HIS A 90 36.77 -2.22 14.50
C HIS A 90 37.97 -2.56 13.59
N GLY A 91 39.18 -2.58 14.15
CA GLY A 91 40.39 -2.96 13.41
C GLY A 91 41.03 -1.83 12.59
N VAL A 92 40.47 -0.61 12.61
CA VAL A 92 41.07 0.58 12.00
C VAL A 92 41.31 1.68 13.02
N TYR A 93 42.19 2.65 12.71
CA TYR A 93 42.40 3.84 13.55
C TYR A 93 41.53 4.98 13.04
N ALA A 94 40.56 5.39 13.85
CA ALA A 94 39.63 6.48 13.57
C ALA A 94 40.08 7.77 14.25
N LEU A 95 40.22 8.87 13.49
CA LEU A 95 40.59 10.18 14.04
C LEU A 95 39.54 10.64 15.06
N ASP A 96 39.97 11.11 16.23
CA ASP A 96 39.06 11.56 17.28
C ASP A 96 38.44 12.91 16.89
N LEU A 97 37.17 12.89 16.48
CA LEU A 97 36.42 14.08 16.08
C LEU A 97 35.71 14.75 17.26
N TRP A 98 35.42 16.05 17.15
CA TRP A 98 34.64 16.79 18.15
C TRP A 98 33.18 16.35 18.19
N THR A 99 32.60 16.09 17.02
CA THR A 99 31.29 15.46 16.87
C THR A 99 31.45 13.96 16.97
N THR A 100 30.46 13.29 17.59
CA THR A 100 30.41 11.83 17.66
C THR A 100 30.64 11.25 16.28
N LEU A 101 31.61 10.34 16.18
CA LEU A 101 31.88 9.60 14.97
C LEU A 101 30.66 8.74 14.62
N THR A 102 29.72 9.27 13.84
CA THR A 102 28.84 8.44 13.02
C THR A 102 29.64 7.95 11.82
N PHE A 103 30.62 7.10 12.08
CA PHE A 103 30.94 6.10 11.07
C PHE A 103 29.69 5.23 10.93
N PRO A 104 29.28 4.84 9.71
CA PRO A 104 28.44 3.66 9.54
C PRO A 104 29.27 2.48 10.03
N SER A 105 29.33 2.34 11.35
CA SER A 105 29.79 1.13 11.98
C SER A 105 28.83 0.04 11.57
N PRO A 106 29.31 -1.13 11.15
CA PRO A 106 28.52 -2.34 11.26
C PRO A 106 28.40 -2.76 12.74
N HIS A 107 28.31 -1.83 13.70
CA HIS A 107 27.33 -2.00 14.75
C HIS A 107 25.96 -1.98 14.10
N VAL A 108 25.60 -3.13 13.57
CA VAL A 108 24.23 -3.57 13.53
C VAL A 108 23.80 -3.61 15.00
N SER A 109 23.35 -2.46 15.54
CA SER A 109 22.15 -2.50 16.37
C SER A 109 21.17 -3.40 15.62
N PRO A 110 20.35 -4.25 16.27
CA PRO A 110 19.43 -5.12 15.56
C PRO A 110 18.36 -4.30 14.83
N LYS A 111 18.75 -3.54 13.80
CA LYS A 111 17.89 -2.80 12.89
C LYS A 111 16.80 -3.77 12.53
N MET A 112 15.56 -3.31 12.53
CA MET A 112 14.42 -4.12 12.14
C MET A 112 14.69 -4.91 10.84
N ALA A 113 15.58 -4.41 9.97
CA ALA A 113 16.20 -5.11 8.83
C ALA A 113 16.85 -6.48 9.14
N LEU A 114 17.65 -6.62 10.19
CA LEU A 114 18.29 -7.88 10.58
C LEU A 114 17.25 -8.93 10.99
N TRP A 115 16.29 -8.54 11.84
CA TRP A 115 15.20 -9.43 12.24
C TRP A 115 14.26 -9.75 11.08
N HIS A 116 13.97 -8.77 10.24
CA HIS A 116 13.25 -8.94 8.98
C HIS A 116 13.93 -10.02 8.11
N ASN A 117 15.24 -9.96 7.92
CA ASN A 117 15.97 -10.97 7.14
C ASN A 117 16.00 -12.35 7.84
N ARG A 118 16.27 -12.40 9.16
CA ARG A 118 16.30 -13.65 9.95
C ARG A 118 14.96 -14.37 9.96
N LEU A 119 13.87 -13.62 9.93
CA LEU A 119 12.51 -14.13 9.98
C LEU A 119 11.88 -14.18 8.57
N ALA A 120 12.70 -14.42 7.55
CA ALA A 120 12.27 -14.62 6.17
C ALA A 120 11.35 -13.49 5.65
N HIS A 121 11.80 -12.26 5.81
CA HIS A 121 11.11 -11.05 5.38
C HIS A 121 9.75 -10.78 6.05
N LEU A 122 9.63 -11.13 7.34
CA LEU A 122 8.45 -10.83 8.16
C LEU A 122 8.15 -9.32 8.17
N SER A 123 6.87 -8.94 8.09
CA SER A 123 6.45 -7.54 8.03
C SER A 123 6.87 -6.75 9.28
N ASP A 124 7.13 -5.46 9.13
CA ASP A 124 7.51 -4.58 10.24
C ASP A 124 6.47 -4.60 11.37
N ALA A 125 5.19 -4.61 11.00
CA ALA A 125 4.09 -4.71 11.96
C ALA A 125 4.15 -6.02 12.77
N ASN A 126 4.42 -7.15 12.12
CA ASN A 126 4.53 -8.44 12.80
C ASN A 126 5.84 -8.55 13.60
N LEU A 127 6.93 -7.93 13.16
CA LEU A 127 8.17 -7.84 13.95
C LEU A 127 7.93 -7.05 15.25
N GLN A 128 7.20 -5.93 15.19
CA GLN A 128 6.86 -5.14 16.36
C GLN A 128 5.98 -5.91 17.35
N ARG A 129 5.07 -6.75 16.84
CA ARG A 129 4.30 -7.67 17.69
C ARG A 129 5.20 -8.75 18.29
N LEU A 130 6.04 -9.39 17.47
CA LEU A 130 6.92 -10.48 17.89
C LEU A 130 7.92 -10.05 18.97
N LYS A 131 8.39 -8.79 18.95
CA LYS A 131 9.21 -8.21 20.02
C LYS A 131 8.59 -8.36 21.41
N LYS A 132 7.25 -8.35 21.52
CA LYS A 132 6.53 -8.52 22.79
C LYS A 132 6.35 -9.99 23.19
N HIS A 133 6.56 -10.93 22.27
CA HIS A 133 6.23 -12.34 22.43
C HIS A 133 7.44 -13.28 22.27
N ALA A 134 8.65 -12.75 22.03
CA ALA A 134 9.87 -13.54 21.85
C ALA A 134 11.05 -12.93 22.61
N HIS A 135 11.85 -13.79 23.24
CA HIS A 135 13.12 -13.39 23.84
C HIS A 135 14.19 -13.13 22.77
N GLY A 136 15.15 -12.25 23.07
CA GLY A 136 16.30 -11.98 22.20
C GLY A 136 16.08 -10.90 21.13
N ILE A 137 14.85 -10.47 20.89
CA ILE A 137 14.54 -9.33 19.99
C ILE A 137 14.65 -8.03 20.78
N ARG A 138 15.76 -7.30 20.60
CA ARG A 138 16.01 -5.98 21.19
C ARG A 138 16.06 -4.91 20.10
N ASP A 139 15.83 -3.65 20.48
CA ASP A 139 16.03 -2.41 19.70
C ASP A 139 15.67 -2.49 18.21
N MET A 140 14.48 -2.03 17.84
CA MET A 140 13.98 -2.08 16.46
C MET A 140 13.85 -0.67 15.88
N GLU A 141 14.96 -0.15 15.40
CA GLU A 141 14.94 1.08 14.59
C GLU A 141 14.26 0.83 13.24
N PRO A 142 13.53 1.83 12.71
CA PRO A 142 12.96 1.75 11.37
C PRO A 142 14.00 1.36 10.32
N ARG A 143 13.66 0.41 9.46
CA ARG A 143 14.50 0.03 8.32
C ARG A 143 14.10 0.82 7.07
N LEU A 144 15.05 1.00 6.16
CA LEU A 144 14.77 1.37 4.78
C LEU A 144 13.97 0.26 4.06
N PRO A 145 13.24 0.58 2.98
CA PRO A 145 12.56 -0.41 2.15
C PRO A 145 13.51 -1.55 1.73
N CYS A 146 13.02 -2.79 1.80
CA CYS A 146 13.80 -3.98 1.47
C CYS A 146 13.67 -4.30 -0.03
N ASN A 147 14.75 -4.20 -0.79
CA ASN A 147 14.75 -4.47 -2.25
C ASN A 147 14.23 -5.87 -2.62
N PRO A 148 14.63 -6.98 -1.95
CA PRO A 148 14.01 -8.29 -2.18
C PRO A 148 12.49 -8.33 -1.94
N CYS A 149 11.99 -7.63 -0.91
CA CYS A 149 10.53 -7.51 -0.70
C CYS A 149 9.86 -6.66 -1.78
N LEU A 150 10.53 -5.62 -2.28
CA LEU A 150 10.03 -4.87 -3.42
C LEU A 150 10.01 -5.79 -4.65
N GLN A 151 11.08 -6.48 -4.98
CA GLN A 151 11.12 -7.39 -6.13
C GLN A 151 10.09 -8.53 -6.05
N GLY A 152 9.87 -9.10 -4.86
CA GLY A 152 8.97 -10.25 -4.67
C GLY A 152 7.54 -9.91 -4.23
N ARG A 153 7.26 -8.67 -3.80
CA ARG A 153 5.96 -8.26 -3.25
C ARG A 153 5.52 -6.86 -3.67
N MET A 154 6.29 -6.14 -4.50
CA MET A 154 5.85 -4.88 -5.08
C MET A 154 4.69 -5.20 -6.01
N ILE A 155 3.51 -4.87 -5.54
CA ILE A 155 2.32 -4.83 -6.36
C ILE A 155 2.36 -3.46 -7.02
N GLU A 156 2.34 -3.45 -8.35
CA GLU A 156 2.11 -2.22 -9.09
C GLU A 156 0.84 -1.55 -8.51
N LYS A 157 0.99 -0.29 -8.10
CA LYS A 157 -0.14 0.55 -7.69
C LYS A 157 -0.22 1.63 -8.73
N ALA A 158 -0.87 1.34 -9.85
CA ALA A 158 -1.35 2.40 -10.70
C ALA A 158 -2.22 3.33 -9.84
N PRO A 159 -2.01 4.67 -9.87
CA PRO A 159 -2.99 5.60 -9.33
C PRO A 159 -4.31 5.26 -10.00
N GLN A 160 -5.23 4.66 -9.25
CA GLN A 160 -6.57 4.42 -9.72
C GLN A 160 -7.24 5.78 -9.70
N PRO A 161 -7.49 6.44 -10.85
CA PRO A 161 -8.22 7.70 -10.83
C PRO A 161 -9.56 7.43 -10.14
N ARG A 162 -9.78 8.10 -9.02
CA ARG A 162 -11.05 8.03 -8.30
C ARG A 162 -12.05 8.95 -8.99
N GLY A 163 -13.33 8.70 -8.78
CA GLY A 163 -14.32 9.75 -9.01
C GLY A 163 -14.07 10.90 -8.03
N GLU A 164 -14.31 12.12 -8.47
CA GLU A 164 -14.36 13.36 -7.71
C GLU A 164 -15.72 13.54 -7.02
N TYR A 165 -16.77 12.94 -7.58
CA TYR A 165 -18.12 12.95 -7.03
C TYR A 165 -18.86 11.64 -7.29
N ALA A 166 -19.95 11.41 -6.55
CA ALA A 166 -20.78 10.21 -6.68
C ALA A 166 -21.29 10.03 -8.11
N MET A 167 -21.27 8.80 -8.62
CA MET A 167 -21.58 8.38 -9.99
C MET A 167 -20.56 8.77 -11.06
N GLU A 168 -19.54 9.60 -10.81
CA GLU A 168 -18.64 10.04 -11.90
C GLU A 168 -17.95 8.85 -12.59
N LEU A 169 -17.38 7.95 -11.78
CA LEU A 169 -16.69 6.74 -12.21
C LEU A 169 -17.36 5.53 -11.57
N LEU A 170 -17.90 4.62 -12.40
CA LEU A 170 -18.41 3.34 -11.95
C LEU A 170 -17.47 2.21 -12.41
N HIS A 171 -17.13 1.31 -11.49
CA HIS A 171 -16.48 0.04 -11.79
C HIS A 171 -17.54 -1.04 -11.92
N ILE A 172 -17.51 -1.79 -13.02
CA ILE A 172 -18.51 -2.82 -13.29
C ILE A 172 -17.81 -4.15 -13.52
N ASP A 173 -18.33 -5.19 -12.89
CA ASP A 173 -17.87 -6.56 -13.06
C ASP A 173 -19.02 -7.56 -12.92
N ILE A 174 -18.81 -8.78 -13.39
CA ILE A 174 -19.81 -9.85 -13.38
C ILE A 174 -19.23 -11.08 -12.70
N ALA A 175 -19.94 -11.61 -11.70
CA ALA A 175 -19.56 -12.86 -11.06
C ALA A 175 -20.54 -14.00 -11.38
N GLY A 176 -20.06 -15.24 -11.23
CA GLY A 176 -20.79 -16.47 -11.54
C GLY A 176 -20.19 -17.22 -12.74
N PRO A 177 -20.82 -18.31 -13.21
CA PRO A 177 -22.14 -18.76 -12.79
C PRO A 177 -22.16 -19.35 -11.37
N PHE A 178 -23.25 -19.13 -10.67
CA PHE A 178 -23.60 -19.76 -9.41
C PHE A 178 -24.69 -20.84 -9.63
N ASP A 179 -25.01 -21.54 -8.55
CA ASP A 179 -26.24 -22.35 -8.45
C ASP A 179 -27.45 -21.44 -8.71
N GLU A 180 -28.52 -22.00 -9.29
CA GLU A 180 -29.71 -21.22 -9.61
C GLU A 180 -30.37 -20.65 -8.35
N GLY A 181 -30.58 -19.34 -8.36
CA GLY A 181 -31.32 -18.61 -7.35
C GLY A 181 -32.82 -18.91 -7.42
N PHE A 182 -33.55 -18.54 -6.37
CA PHE A 182 -35.00 -18.74 -6.30
C PHE A 182 -35.76 -17.94 -7.38
N ASP A 183 -35.13 -16.90 -7.93
CA ASP A 183 -35.59 -16.01 -8.99
C ASP A 183 -35.04 -16.40 -10.38
N GLY A 184 -34.35 -17.55 -10.49
CA GLY A 184 -33.67 -17.98 -11.71
C GLY A 184 -32.32 -17.29 -11.96
N SER A 185 -31.86 -16.42 -11.05
CA SER A 185 -30.56 -15.77 -11.18
C SER A 185 -29.42 -16.78 -11.13
N ARG A 186 -28.40 -16.57 -11.96
CA ARG A 186 -27.18 -17.40 -11.99
C ARG A 186 -25.90 -16.59 -11.96
N TYR A 187 -26.01 -15.28 -12.11
CA TYR A 187 -24.91 -14.35 -12.06
C TYR A 187 -25.33 -13.15 -11.23
N TRP A 188 -24.39 -12.30 -10.84
CA TRP A 188 -24.73 -10.94 -10.45
C TRP A 188 -23.85 -9.96 -11.21
N LEU A 189 -24.42 -8.80 -11.52
CA LEU A 189 -23.71 -7.61 -11.96
C LEU A 189 -23.36 -6.79 -10.71
N THR A 190 -22.09 -6.49 -10.55
CA THR A 190 -21.59 -5.62 -9.50
C THR A 190 -21.32 -4.24 -10.08
N VAL A 191 -21.89 -3.20 -9.48
CA VAL A 191 -21.60 -1.81 -9.80
C VAL A 191 -21.01 -1.15 -8.56
N VAL A 192 -19.78 -0.65 -8.66
CA VAL A 192 -19.08 0.02 -7.56
C VAL A 192 -18.79 1.46 -7.92
N ASP A 193 -19.21 2.38 -7.07
CA ASP A 193 -18.90 3.80 -7.24
C ASP A 193 -17.47 4.12 -6.79
N GLY A 194 -16.69 4.75 -7.68
CA GLY A 194 -15.29 5.04 -7.46
C GLY A 194 -15.01 6.17 -6.45
N PHE A 195 -16.02 6.94 -6.08
CA PHE A 195 -15.91 8.03 -5.09
C PHE A 195 -16.36 7.59 -3.70
N THR A 196 -17.62 7.18 -3.58
CA THR A 196 -18.29 6.79 -2.32
C THR A 196 -17.99 5.36 -1.90
N GLY A 197 -17.51 4.50 -2.81
CA GLY A 197 -17.41 3.07 -2.56
C GLY A 197 -18.76 2.37 -2.43
N TRP A 198 -19.87 2.99 -2.87
CA TRP A 198 -21.18 2.35 -2.94
C TRP A 198 -21.11 1.08 -3.79
N ILE A 199 -21.69 -0.01 -3.29
CA ILE A 199 -21.79 -1.29 -3.98
C ILE A 199 -23.25 -1.57 -4.30
N GLU A 200 -23.57 -1.76 -5.56
CA GLU A 200 -24.83 -2.33 -6.03
C GLU A 200 -24.58 -3.76 -6.53
N ILE A 201 -25.43 -4.69 -6.10
CA ILE A 201 -25.44 -6.07 -6.59
C ILE A 201 -26.79 -6.31 -7.26
N ILE A 202 -26.76 -6.64 -8.55
CA ILE A 202 -27.95 -6.92 -9.36
C ILE A 202 -27.88 -8.38 -9.80
N PRO A 203 -28.59 -9.30 -9.14
CA PRO A 203 -28.72 -10.68 -9.60
C PRO A 203 -29.34 -10.73 -11.00
N ILE A 204 -28.79 -11.57 -11.88
CA ILE A 204 -29.26 -11.73 -13.26
C ILE A 204 -29.28 -13.20 -13.69
N PRO A 205 -30.27 -13.65 -14.48
CA PRO A 205 -30.34 -15.02 -14.99
C PRO A 205 -29.25 -15.34 -16.02
N ARG A 206 -28.96 -14.40 -16.93
CA ARG A 206 -28.02 -14.60 -18.04
C ARG A 206 -27.14 -13.37 -18.26
N ARG A 207 -25.87 -13.58 -18.62
CA ARG A 207 -24.91 -12.49 -18.85
C ARG A 207 -25.26 -11.64 -20.08
N GLN A 208 -25.58 -12.27 -21.21
CA GLN A 208 -25.68 -11.54 -22.48
C GLN A 208 -26.89 -10.61 -22.54
N GLU A 209 -28.03 -11.08 -22.06
CA GLU A 209 -29.31 -10.37 -22.10
C GLU A 209 -29.39 -9.27 -21.04
N PHE A 210 -28.99 -9.57 -19.81
CA PHE A 210 -29.38 -8.74 -18.67
C PHE A 210 -28.32 -7.73 -18.21
N VAL A 211 -27.06 -7.84 -18.64
CA VAL A 211 -26.00 -6.92 -18.17
C VAL A 211 -26.27 -5.49 -18.62
N VAL A 212 -26.60 -5.28 -19.90
CA VAL A 212 -26.85 -3.94 -20.45
C VAL A 212 -28.15 -3.37 -19.89
N GLU A 213 -29.20 -4.18 -19.81
CA GLU A 213 -30.49 -3.79 -19.23
C GLU A 213 -30.35 -3.39 -17.76
N SER A 214 -29.70 -4.23 -16.95
CA SER A 214 -29.47 -3.96 -15.52
C SER A 214 -28.65 -2.69 -15.32
N LEU A 215 -27.63 -2.47 -16.15
CA LEU A 215 -26.83 -1.25 -16.10
C LEU A 215 -27.66 -0.01 -16.48
N ARG A 216 -28.48 -0.09 -17.54
CA ARG A 216 -29.39 1.01 -17.92
C ARG A 216 -30.34 1.35 -16.79
N PHE A 217 -30.98 0.33 -16.20
CA PHE A 217 -31.86 0.50 -15.06
C PHE A 217 -31.15 1.20 -13.91
N PHE A 218 -29.96 0.74 -13.53
CA PHE A 218 -29.16 1.37 -12.47
C PHE A 218 -28.84 2.84 -12.79
N LEU A 219 -28.35 3.12 -14.00
CA LEU A 219 -27.99 4.47 -14.43
C LEU A 219 -29.20 5.41 -14.40
N ASP A 220 -30.33 4.97 -14.95
CA ASP A 220 -31.52 5.79 -15.08
C ASP A 220 -32.18 6.03 -13.71
N HIS A 221 -32.17 5.04 -12.81
CA HIS A 221 -32.73 5.17 -11.46
C HIS A 221 -31.90 6.12 -10.57
N ASN A 222 -30.57 6.10 -10.72
CA ASN A 222 -29.64 6.88 -9.89
C ASN A 222 -29.22 8.21 -10.52
N LYS A 223 -29.62 8.49 -11.77
CA LYS A 223 -29.31 9.76 -12.43
C LYS A 223 -29.94 10.92 -11.66
N ARG A 224 -29.11 11.91 -11.34
CA ARG A 224 -29.53 13.21 -10.78
C ARG A 224 -28.78 14.33 -11.50
N PRO A 225 -29.30 15.57 -11.53
CA PRO A 225 -28.58 16.72 -12.12
C PRO A 225 -27.14 16.86 -11.61
N GLU A 226 -26.94 16.62 -10.31
CA GLU A 226 -25.67 16.74 -9.60
C GLU A 226 -24.79 15.47 -9.64
N ARG A 227 -25.30 14.34 -10.16
CA ARG A 227 -24.62 13.03 -10.18
C ARG A 227 -24.84 12.33 -11.52
N LYS A 228 -24.19 12.88 -12.56
CA LYS A 228 -24.16 12.27 -13.88
C LYS A 228 -22.93 11.38 -14.02
N CYS A 229 -23.17 10.13 -14.45
CA CYS A 229 -22.10 9.22 -14.82
C CYS A 229 -21.32 9.73 -16.04
N ARG A 230 -19.99 9.75 -15.92
CA ARG A 230 -19.07 10.17 -16.98
C ARG A 230 -18.23 9.02 -17.49
N ARG A 231 -17.82 8.11 -16.61
CA ARG A 231 -16.85 7.07 -16.90
C ARG A 231 -17.32 5.73 -16.34
N ILE A 232 -17.20 4.69 -17.14
CA ILE A 232 -17.45 3.31 -16.71
C ILE A 232 -16.21 2.49 -17.00
N ARG A 233 -15.67 1.85 -15.96
CA ARG A 233 -14.55 0.93 -16.06
C ARG A 233 -15.02 -0.52 -16.04
N LEU A 234 -14.56 -1.30 -17.01
CA LEU A 234 -14.95 -2.70 -17.22
C LEU A 234 -13.68 -3.54 -17.38
N ASP A 235 -13.59 -4.67 -16.67
CA ASP A 235 -12.40 -5.53 -16.77
C ASP A 235 -12.31 -6.26 -18.11
N ARG A 236 -13.45 -6.73 -18.63
CA ARG A 236 -13.57 -7.33 -19.96
C ARG A 236 -14.96 -7.07 -20.50
N ILE A 237 -15.07 -6.51 -21.71
CA ILE A 237 -16.35 -6.47 -22.44
C ILE A 237 -16.48 -7.82 -23.17
N PRO A 238 -17.47 -8.68 -22.84
CA PRO A 238 -17.71 -9.89 -23.62
C PRO A 238 -18.01 -9.50 -25.07
N LYS A 239 -17.35 -10.15 -26.04
CA LYS A 239 -17.53 -9.84 -27.48
C LYS A 239 -19.01 -9.81 -27.91
N GLN A 240 -19.84 -10.65 -27.28
CA GLN A 240 -21.28 -10.79 -27.54
C GLN A 240 -22.15 -9.66 -26.96
N VAL A 241 -21.68 -8.94 -25.93
CA VAL A 241 -22.40 -7.82 -25.28
C VAL A 241 -21.88 -6.46 -25.76
N GLY A 242 -20.73 -6.46 -26.45
CA GLY A 242 -19.99 -5.24 -26.76
C GLY A 242 -20.72 -4.25 -27.65
N GLY A 243 -21.55 -4.69 -28.60
CA GLY A 243 -22.27 -3.78 -29.49
C GLY A 243 -23.29 -2.93 -28.75
N GLU A 244 -24.21 -3.58 -28.03
CA GLU A 244 -25.27 -2.91 -27.29
C GLU A 244 -24.73 -2.10 -26.09
N MET A 245 -23.69 -2.63 -25.42
CA MET A 245 -22.99 -1.89 -24.36
C MET A 245 -22.36 -0.61 -24.92
N LYS A 246 -21.60 -0.69 -26.02
CA LYS A 246 -20.98 0.50 -26.65
C LYS A 246 -22.03 1.53 -27.04
N PHE A 247 -23.14 1.10 -27.65
CA PHE A 247 -24.24 2.01 -28.01
C PHE A 247 -24.85 2.70 -26.78
N THR A 248 -25.07 1.94 -25.71
CA THR A 248 -25.61 2.46 -24.44
C THR A 248 -24.70 3.52 -23.81
N LEU A 249 -23.40 3.28 -23.80
CA LEU A 249 -22.41 4.22 -23.26
C LEU A 249 -22.29 5.46 -24.15
N PHE A 250 -22.20 5.26 -25.47
CA PHE A 250 -22.10 6.35 -26.44
C PHE A 250 -23.32 7.27 -26.39
N SER A 251 -24.55 6.72 -26.45
CA SER A 251 -25.79 7.51 -26.39
C SER A 251 -25.97 8.31 -25.11
N ARG A 252 -25.34 7.88 -24.01
CA ARG A 252 -25.36 8.59 -22.71
C ARG A 252 -24.14 9.50 -22.50
N ALA A 253 -23.25 9.60 -23.48
CA ALA A 253 -21.97 10.30 -23.41
C ALA A 253 -21.09 9.83 -22.23
N ILE A 254 -21.05 8.51 -22.02
CA ILE A 254 -20.24 7.85 -20.99
C ILE A 254 -18.97 7.29 -21.65
N HIS A 255 -17.82 7.65 -21.12
CA HIS A 255 -16.53 7.14 -21.57
C HIS A 255 -16.28 5.73 -21.01
N ALA A 256 -16.00 4.78 -21.88
CA ALA A 256 -15.67 3.41 -21.50
C ALA A 256 -14.16 3.27 -21.27
N GLU A 257 -13.77 2.86 -20.07
CA GLU A 257 -12.40 2.50 -19.74
C GLU A 257 -12.28 0.98 -19.71
N VAL A 258 -11.74 0.41 -20.78
CA VAL A 258 -11.46 -1.03 -20.84
C VAL A 258 -10.06 -1.25 -20.30
N THR A 259 -9.92 -2.04 -19.25
CA THR A 259 -8.60 -2.40 -18.71
C THR A 259 -7.86 -3.27 -19.74
N GLY A 260 -6.56 -3.05 -19.91
CA GLY A 260 -5.73 -3.89 -20.77
C GLY A 260 -5.66 -5.33 -20.24
N VAL A 261 -5.40 -6.30 -21.13
CA VAL A 261 -5.29 -7.74 -20.80
C VAL A 261 -4.28 -8.02 -19.66
N ASP A 262 -3.29 -7.14 -19.50
CA ASP A 262 -2.23 -7.24 -18.50
C ASP A 262 -2.41 -6.31 -17.28
N GLN A 263 -3.55 -5.61 -17.16
CA GLN A 263 -3.82 -4.64 -16.09
C GLN A 263 -4.98 -5.04 -15.17
N HIS A 264 -5.02 -6.31 -14.74
CA HIS A 264 -5.97 -6.83 -13.74
C HIS A 264 -6.08 -5.93 -12.48
N GLN A 265 -4.99 -5.27 -12.09
CA GLN A 265 -4.98 -4.35 -10.97
C GLN A 265 -5.92 -3.15 -11.11
N GLN A 266 -6.30 -2.75 -12.33
CA GLN A 266 -7.19 -1.61 -12.57
C GLN A 266 -8.65 -1.90 -12.20
N ASN A 267 -9.10 -3.16 -12.14
CA ASN A 267 -10.43 -3.52 -11.62
C ASN A 267 -10.44 -4.05 -10.18
N GLY A 268 -9.32 -3.93 -9.45
CA GLY A 268 -9.25 -4.38 -8.05
C GLY A 268 -10.28 -3.71 -7.11
N VAL A 269 -10.97 -2.64 -7.54
CA VAL A 269 -12.13 -2.08 -6.82
C VAL A 269 -13.33 -3.03 -6.84
N ALA A 270 -13.72 -3.54 -8.01
CA ALA A 270 -14.83 -4.48 -8.14
C ALA A 270 -14.47 -5.86 -7.54
N GLU A 271 -13.22 -6.32 -7.71
CA GLU A 271 -12.78 -7.58 -7.09
C GLU A 271 -12.89 -7.54 -5.56
N ARG A 272 -12.46 -6.43 -4.92
CA ARG A 272 -12.63 -6.26 -3.47
C ARG A 272 -14.09 -6.19 -3.04
N ALA A 273 -14.95 -5.62 -3.88
CA ALA A 273 -16.38 -5.63 -3.63
C ALA A 273 -16.92 -7.07 -3.70
N HIS A 274 -16.51 -7.87 -4.69
CA HIS A 274 -16.85 -9.30 -4.74
C HIS A 274 -16.42 -10.04 -3.48
N THR A 275 -15.16 -9.90 -3.04
CA THR A 275 -14.69 -10.51 -1.78
C THR A 275 -15.57 -10.10 -0.60
N THR A 276 -15.87 -8.81 -0.47
CA THR A 276 -16.73 -8.29 0.61
C THR A 276 -18.12 -8.94 0.61
N ILE A 277 -18.71 -9.17 -0.56
CA ILE A 277 -20.02 -9.80 -0.69
C ILE A 277 -19.93 -11.31 -0.42
N TYR A 278 -18.94 -12.00 -0.98
CA TYR A 278 -18.75 -13.44 -0.75
C TYR A 278 -18.55 -13.77 0.73
N ASP A 279 -17.71 -13.00 1.42
CA ASP A 279 -17.40 -13.17 2.85
C ASP A 279 -18.64 -12.98 3.74
N ARG A 280 -19.68 -12.30 3.24
CA ARG A 280 -20.96 -12.10 3.95
C ARG A 280 -22.02 -13.12 3.56
N VAL A 281 -22.13 -13.47 2.28
CA VAL A 281 -23.20 -14.35 1.76
C VAL A 281 -23.10 -15.74 2.37
N GLY A 282 -21.92 -16.37 2.34
CA GLY A 282 -21.72 -17.73 2.84
C GLY A 282 -22.08 -17.90 4.32
N PRO A 283 -21.47 -17.11 5.23
CA PRO A 283 -21.80 -17.17 6.65
C PRO A 283 -23.26 -16.83 6.97
N THR A 284 -23.86 -15.88 6.25
CA THR A 284 -25.27 -15.52 6.45
C THR A 284 -26.20 -16.68 6.08
N LEU A 285 -25.99 -17.33 4.94
CA LEU A 285 -26.75 -18.52 4.55
C LEU A 285 -26.60 -19.66 5.57
N ALA A 286 -25.37 -19.88 6.06
CA ALA A 286 -25.11 -20.89 7.07
C ALA A 286 -25.82 -20.59 8.40
N HIS A 287 -25.78 -19.33 8.87
CA HIS A 287 -26.42 -18.90 10.11
C HIS A 287 -27.95 -19.02 10.04
N THR A 288 -28.53 -18.53 8.95
CA THR A 288 -29.99 -18.50 8.75
C THR A 288 -30.60 -19.87 8.44
N ARG A 289 -29.79 -20.84 8.02
CA ARG A 289 -30.23 -22.15 7.51
C ARG A 289 -31.20 -22.04 6.33
N LEU A 290 -31.17 -20.92 5.61
CA LEU A 290 -31.97 -20.74 4.40
C LEU A 290 -31.40 -21.61 3.26
N PRO A 291 -32.27 -22.16 2.39
CA PRO A 291 -31.82 -22.82 1.17
C PRO A 291 -30.87 -21.95 0.34
N ARG A 292 -29.83 -22.56 -0.25
CA ARG A 292 -28.82 -21.84 -1.05
C ARG A 292 -29.41 -21.01 -2.19
N LYS A 293 -30.57 -21.41 -2.74
CA LYS A 293 -31.30 -20.64 -3.75
C LYS A 293 -31.64 -19.21 -3.32
N PHE A 294 -31.63 -18.87 -2.03
CA PHE A 294 -31.84 -17.49 -1.58
C PHE A 294 -30.59 -16.60 -1.67
N TRP A 295 -29.47 -17.10 -2.20
CA TRP A 295 -28.26 -16.28 -2.38
C TRP A 295 -28.49 -14.93 -3.08
N PRO A 296 -29.43 -14.74 -4.05
CA PRO A 296 -29.63 -13.44 -4.68
C PRO A 296 -30.06 -12.35 -3.68
N GLU A 297 -31.04 -12.64 -2.83
CA GLU A 297 -31.50 -11.69 -1.80
C GLU A 297 -30.46 -11.47 -0.71
N ILE A 298 -29.72 -12.52 -0.34
CA ILE A 298 -28.65 -12.40 0.65
C ILE A 298 -27.51 -11.54 0.10
N ALA A 299 -27.17 -11.66 -1.19
CA ALA A 299 -26.14 -10.85 -1.83
C ALA A 299 -26.56 -9.37 -1.93
N ARG A 300 -27.81 -9.09 -2.30
CA ARG A 300 -28.38 -7.73 -2.27
C ARG A 300 -28.35 -7.14 -0.86
N THR A 301 -28.74 -7.94 0.13
CA THR A 301 -28.72 -7.53 1.54
C THR A 301 -27.29 -7.26 2.02
N ALA A 302 -26.32 -8.08 1.61
CA ALA A 302 -24.91 -7.89 1.94
C ALA A 302 -24.38 -6.56 1.37
N ALA A 303 -24.77 -6.19 0.16
CA ALA A 303 -24.44 -4.90 -0.45
C ALA A 303 -25.12 -3.74 0.30
N PHE A 304 -26.43 -3.85 0.56
CA PHE A 304 -27.20 -2.88 1.33
C PHE A 304 -26.58 -2.56 2.70
N LEU A 305 -26.14 -3.61 3.42
CA LEU A 305 -25.48 -3.47 4.72
C LEU A 305 -24.04 -2.96 4.59
N SER A 306 -23.32 -3.34 3.53
CA SER A 306 -21.97 -2.82 3.24
C SER A 306 -22.01 -1.31 3.04
N ASN A 307 -22.99 -0.80 2.31
CA ASN A 307 -23.17 0.63 2.09
C ASN A 307 -23.50 1.39 3.38
N ARG A 308 -24.02 0.70 4.40
CA ARG A 308 -24.35 1.27 5.71
C ARG A 308 -23.30 0.99 6.79
N SER A 309 -22.21 0.31 6.42
CA SER A 309 -21.08 0.02 7.30
C SER A 309 -19.96 1.05 7.07
N PRO A 310 -19.15 1.38 8.09
CA PRO A 310 -17.92 2.14 7.90
C PRO A 310 -16.95 1.41 6.98
N THR A 311 -16.14 2.16 6.23
CA THR A 311 -15.05 1.60 5.41
C THR A 311 -13.75 2.31 5.74
N SER A 312 -12.61 1.66 5.55
CA SER A 312 -11.29 2.29 5.78
C SER A 312 -10.96 3.42 4.79
N LYS A 313 -11.74 3.55 3.70
CA LYS A 313 -11.53 4.55 2.66
C LYS A 313 -12.17 5.90 2.97
N LEU A 314 -13.17 5.92 3.84
CA LEU A 314 -13.99 7.08 4.14
C LEU A 314 -14.09 7.28 5.65
N ASN A 315 -14.20 8.52 6.10
CA ASN A 315 -14.52 8.85 7.50
C ASN A 315 -16.03 8.67 7.81
N MET A 316 -16.80 8.15 6.87
CA MET A 316 -18.25 8.01 6.88
C MET A 316 -18.67 6.74 6.15
N THR A 317 -19.96 6.38 6.19
CA THR A 317 -20.47 5.23 5.43
C THR A 317 -20.62 5.58 3.94
N PRO A 318 -20.54 4.60 3.02
CA PRO A 318 -20.86 4.85 1.61
C PRO A 318 -22.27 5.44 1.42
N TYR A 319 -23.23 5.08 2.27
CA TYR A 319 -24.57 5.66 2.29
C TYR A 319 -24.55 7.14 2.62
N GLN A 320 -23.77 7.57 3.62
CA GLN A 320 -23.59 8.99 3.94
C GLN A 320 -22.94 9.74 2.79
N ALA A 321 -21.89 9.18 2.20
CA ALA A 321 -21.21 9.79 1.06
C ALA A 321 -22.13 9.87 -0.17
N TRP A 322 -23.03 8.89 -0.33
CA TRP A 322 -24.01 8.87 -1.41
C TRP A 322 -25.18 9.81 -1.13
N TYR A 323 -25.90 9.72 -0.03
CA TYR A 323 -27.14 10.51 0.18
C TYR A 323 -26.92 11.84 0.89
N GLY A 324 -25.75 12.07 1.50
CA GLY A 324 -25.49 13.23 2.35
C GLY A 324 -26.10 13.12 3.75
N ASP A 325 -26.75 12.00 4.08
CA ASP A 325 -27.41 11.77 5.38
C ASP A 325 -27.01 10.44 6.01
N LYS A 326 -27.13 10.33 7.34
CA LYS A 326 -26.80 9.11 8.09
C LYS A 326 -27.83 8.01 7.82
N PRO A 327 -27.40 6.75 7.62
CA PRO A 327 -28.36 5.67 7.46
C PRO A 327 -29.10 5.41 8.76
N ASP A 328 -30.42 5.29 8.70
CA ASP A 328 -31.23 4.76 9.79
C ASP A 328 -31.16 3.22 9.79
N LEU A 329 -30.75 2.65 10.93
CA LEU A 329 -30.63 1.20 11.15
C LEU A 329 -31.69 0.67 12.15
N SER A 330 -32.58 1.52 12.66
CA SER A 330 -33.56 1.18 13.71
C SER A 330 -34.54 0.08 13.30
N ARG A 331 -34.76 -0.09 11.98
CA ARG A 331 -35.67 -1.08 11.40
C ARG A 331 -34.99 -2.34 10.89
N LEU A 332 -33.70 -2.54 11.18
CA LEU A 332 -33.02 -3.76 10.80
C LEU A 332 -33.42 -4.93 11.70
N SER A 333 -33.77 -6.04 11.07
CA SER A 333 -33.98 -7.32 11.72
C SER A 333 -32.83 -8.27 11.38
N VAL A 334 -32.60 -9.27 12.23
CA VAL A 334 -31.66 -10.36 11.93
C VAL A 334 -32.10 -11.05 10.64
N ILE A 335 -31.18 -11.24 9.70
CA ILE A 335 -31.49 -11.91 8.43
C ILE A 335 -32.02 -13.32 8.74
N GLY A 336 -33.09 -13.75 8.07
CA GLY A 336 -33.75 -15.02 8.35
C GLY A 336 -34.72 -14.99 9.54
N SER A 337 -34.96 -13.83 10.16
CA SER A 337 -36.05 -13.68 11.13
C SER A 337 -37.39 -14.05 10.50
N LYS A 338 -38.25 -14.71 11.27
CA LYS A 338 -39.63 -15.00 10.85
C LYS A 338 -40.42 -13.69 10.77
N GLY A 339 -41.09 -13.48 9.66
CA GLY A 339 -42.02 -12.37 9.45
C GLY A 339 -43.45 -12.86 9.39
N GLU A 340 -44.38 -11.93 9.41
CA GLU A 340 -45.79 -12.17 9.09
C GLU A 340 -46.19 -11.12 8.06
N TYR A 341 -46.58 -11.55 6.87
CA TYR A 341 -47.08 -10.69 5.81
C TYR A 341 -48.58 -10.49 5.97
N LEU A 342 -49.02 -9.24 6.07
CA LEU A 342 -50.43 -8.87 6.11
C LEU A 342 -51.07 -9.14 4.74
N ILE A 343 -52.03 -10.07 4.70
CA ILE A 343 -52.78 -10.40 3.49
C ILE A 343 -53.54 -9.13 3.04
N PRO A 344 -53.47 -8.72 1.76
CA PRO A 344 -54.22 -7.56 1.26
C PRO A 344 -55.72 -7.72 1.51
N PRO A 345 -56.45 -6.66 1.91
CA PRO A 345 -57.89 -6.76 2.24
C PRO A 345 -58.74 -7.45 1.17
N LYS A 346 -58.41 -7.27 -0.11
CA LYS A 346 -59.09 -7.89 -1.26
C LYS A 346 -58.94 -9.41 -1.34
N GLN A 347 -57.91 -9.98 -0.72
CA GLN A 347 -57.61 -11.41 -0.68
C GLN A 347 -58.02 -12.06 0.65
N ARG A 348 -58.48 -11.26 1.62
CA ARG A 348 -58.99 -11.78 2.89
C ARG A 348 -60.39 -12.32 2.68
N LYS A 349 -60.65 -13.57 3.07
CA LYS A 349 -62.03 -14.04 3.27
C LYS A 349 -62.56 -13.52 4.61
N LYS A 350 -63.87 -13.22 4.68
CA LYS A 350 -64.49 -12.69 5.90
C LYS A 350 -64.56 -13.77 7.00
N LEU A 351 -64.34 -13.34 8.24
CA LEU A 351 -64.44 -14.03 9.53
C LEU A 351 -63.49 -15.20 9.88
N THR A 352 -63.04 -16.05 8.96
CA THR A 352 -62.43 -17.34 9.35
C THR A 352 -60.96 -17.55 9.00
N GLU A 353 -60.34 -16.70 8.17
CA GLU A 353 -58.93 -16.86 7.77
C GLU A 353 -58.00 -15.88 8.51
N PRO A 354 -56.78 -16.31 8.89
CA PRO A 354 -55.79 -15.42 9.51
C PRO A 354 -55.49 -14.24 8.59
N LYS A 355 -55.35 -13.04 9.17
CA LYS A 355 -55.10 -11.80 8.43
C LYS A 355 -53.66 -11.73 7.92
N THR A 356 -52.77 -12.60 8.39
CA THR A 356 -51.36 -12.67 8.04
C THR A 356 -50.98 -14.07 7.55
N ARG A 357 -49.84 -14.16 6.85
CA ARG A 357 -49.17 -15.42 6.53
C ARG A 357 -47.68 -15.30 6.86
N PRO A 358 -47.01 -16.36 7.35
CA PRO A 358 -45.59 -16.31 7.66
C PRO A 358 -44.70 -16.05 6.44
#